data_AF-A0A2U3KJM6-F1
#
_entry.id   AF-A0A2U3KJM6-F1
#
_cell.length_a   1.000
_cell.length_b   1.000
_cell.length_c   1.000
_cell.angle_alpha   90.00
_cell.angle_beta   90.00
_cell.angle_gamma   90.00
#
_symmetry.space_group_name_H-M   'P 1'
#
loop_
_entity.id
_entity.type
_entity.pdbx_description
1 polymer ?
#
loop_
_entity_poly.entity_id
_entity_poly.type
_entity_poly.pdbx_seq_one_letter_code
_entity_poly.pdbx_strand_id
1 'polypeptide(L)'
;MASLEQVRAIFDAGAIGVILIGMPGLEKRLARSPQFYSRIGFVHEFRPLAAQEVRELLDRRWAPPGVHLPDQPMDTETVAAIIRITGGNFRLLNRLLTQMERILEINSLPAVTKAVVEAARESLVIGQA
;
A
#
# COMPACT_ATOMS: atom_id res chain seq x y z
N MET A 1 9.24 -25.86 -9.22
CA MET A 1 7.77 -25.98 -9.07
C MET A 1 7.35 -27.05 -8.05
N ALA A 2 8.25 -27.55 -7.18
CA ALA A 2 7.88 -28.54 -6.16
C ALA A 2 7.09 -27.94 -4.97
N SER A 3 7.25 -26.65 -4.68
CA SER A 3 6.63 -26.02 -3.52
C SER A 3 5.11 -25.80 -3.67
N LEU A 4 4.61 -25.43 -4.85
CA LEU A 4 3.16 -25.24 -5.06
C LEU A 4 2.39 -26.56 -5.04
N GLU A 5 3.01 -27.66 -5.46
CA GLU A 5 2.42 -29.00 -5.35
C GLU A 5 2.30 -29.47 -3.91
N GLN A 6 3.25 -29.11 -3.03
CA GLN A 6 3.11 -29.36 -1.60
C GLN A 6 1.92 -28.58 -1.01
N VAL A 7 1.76 -27.30 -1.37
CA VAL A 7 0.60 -26.50 -0.93
C VAL A 7 -0.71 -27.13 -1.43
N ARG A 8 -0.75 -27.63 -2.68
CA ARG A 8 -1.89 -28.38 -3.22
C ARG A 8 -2.20 -29.61 -2.36
N ALA A 9 -1.19 -30.43 -2.08
CA ALA A 9 -1.36 -31.68 -1.37
C ALA A 9 -1.87 -31.46 0.06
N ILE A 10 -1.38 -30.42 0.75
CA ILE A 10 -1.86 -30.06 2.09
C ILE A 10 -3.32 -29.58 2.02
N PHE A 11 -3.69 -28.76 1.03
CA PHE A 11 -5.06 -28.32 0.84
C PHE A 11 -6.03 -29.50 0.57
N ASP A 12 -5.62 -30.47 -0.24
CA ASP A 12 -6.45 -31.63 -0.57
C ASP A 12 -6.61 -32.62 0.59
N ALA A 13 -5.52 -32.84 1.34
CA ALA A 13 -5.50 -33.82 2.43
C ALA A 13 -6.02 -33.26 3.76
N GLY A 14 -6.02 -31.93 3.92
CA GLY A 14 -6.39 -31.25 5.16
C GLY A 14 -7.71 -30.50 5.06
N ALA A 15 -8.35 -30.26 6.22
CA ALA A 15 -9.47 -29.33 6.34
C ALA A 15 -8.97 -27.90 6.59
N ILE A 16 -8.03 -27.42 5.76
CA ILE A 16 -7.41 -26.09 5.93
C ILE A 16 -7.73 -25.15 4.77
N GLY A 17 -8.03 -23.89 5.10
CA GLY A 17 -8.06 -22.81 4.12
C GLY A 17 -6.65 -22.32 3.82
N VAL A 18 -6.34 -22.11 2.54
CA VAL A 18 -5.05 -21.54 2.09
C VAL A 18 -5.30 -20.18 1.46
N ILE A 19 -4.59 -19.16 1.96
CA ILE A 19 -4.59 -17.80 1.39
C ILE A 19 -3.20 -17.51 0.85
N LEU A 20 -3.11 -17.17 -0.44
CA LEU A 20 -1.88 -16.74 -1.07
C LEU A 20 -1.92 -15.22 -1.28
N ILE A 21 -0.91 -14.53 -0.79
CA ILE A 21 -0.72 -13.08 -0.98
C ILE A 21 0.56 -12.88 -1.77
N GLY A 22 0.52 -12.04 -2.79
CA GLY A 22 1.71 -11.75 -3.57
C GLY A 22 1.57 -10.54 -4.48
N MET A 23 2.66 -10.27 -5.20
CA MET A 23 2.75 -9.15 -6.13
C MET A 23 1.95 -9.41 -7.42
N PRO A 24 1.63 -8.36 -8.19
CA PRO A 24 1.01 -8.50 -9.50
C PRO A 24 1.71 -9.55 -10.38
N GLY A 25 0.93 -10.36 -11.08
CA GLY A 25 1.43 -11.48 -11.88
C GLY A 25 1.57 -12.81 -11.15
N LEU A 26 1.26 -12.89 -9.84
CA LEU A 26 1.11 -14.15 -9.13
C LEU A 26 0.10 -15.06 -9.84
N GLU A 27 -1.04 -14.53 -10.26
CA GLU A 27 -2.08 -15.27 -11.01
C GLU A 27 -1.51 -15.96 -12.26
N LYS A 28 -0.67 -15.25 -13.03
CA LYS A 28 -0.08 -15.77 -14.28
C LYS A 28 0.92 -16.89 -13.99
N ARG A 29 1.60 -16.82 -12.84
CA ARG A 29 2.49 -17.89 -12.38
C ARG A 29 1.69 -19.11 -11.92
N LEU A 30 0.58 -18.90 -11.22
CA LEU A 30 -0.31 -19.97 -10.76
C LEU A 30 -1.04 -20.65 -11.92
N ALA A 31 -1.42 -19.92 -12.96
CA ALA A 31 -2.04 -20.46 -14.18
C ALA A 31 -1.16 -21.49 -14.91
N ARG A 32 0.16 -21.47 -14.68
CA ARG A 32 1.11 -22.47 -15.23
C ARG A 32 1.10 -23.80 -14.47
N SER A 33 0.34 -23.91 -13.38
CA SER A 33 0.19 -25.13 -12.58
C SER A 33 -1.29 -25.51 -12.49
N PRO A 34 -1.86 -26.16 -13.52
CA PRO A 34 -3.30 -26.40 -13.63
C PRO A 34 -3.90 -27.17 -12.45
N GLN A 35 -3.16 -28.12 -11.88
CA GLN A 35 -3.60 -28.92 -10.73
C GLN A 35 -3.83 -28.04 -9.49
N PHE A 36 -3.01 -27.02 -9.27
CA PHE A 36 -3.18 -26.07 -8.18
C PHE A 36 -4.25 -25.02 -8.52
N TYR A 37 -4.19 -24.48 -9.75
CA TYR A 37 -5.06 -23.40 -10.19
C TYR A 37 -6.56 -23.75 -10.11
N SER A 38 -6.93 -25.01 -10.41
CA SER A 38 -8.32 -25.47 -10.33
C SER A 38 -8.93 -25.45 -8.91
N ARG A 39 -8.11 -25.30 -7.87
CA ARG A 39 -8.55 -25.22 -6.46
C ARG A 39 -8.70 -23.79 -5.95
N ILE A 40 -8.32 -22.80 -6.75
CA ILE A 40 -8.48 -21.40 -6.38
C ILE A 40 -9.97 -21.03 -6.53
N GLY A 41 -10.68 -20.96 -5.40
CA GLY A 41 -12.11 -20.61 -5.40
C GLY A 41 -12.40 -19.10 -5.45
N PHE A 42 -11.42 -18.26 -5.09
CA PHE A 42 -11.59 -16.82 -5.04
C PHE A 42 -10.27 -16.10 -5.29
N VAL A 43 -10.33 -14.99 -6.04
CA VAL A 43 -9.19 -14.11 -6.31
C VAL A 43 -9.64 -12.68 -6.05
N HIS A 44 -8.81 -11.94 -5.31
CA HIS A 44 -9.01 -10.51 -5.09
C HIS A 44 -7.75 -9.75 -5.50
N GLU A 45 -7.91 -8.83 -6.43
CA GLU A 45 -6.86 -7.90 -6.83
C GLU A 45 -7.02 -6.58 -6.07
N PHE A 46 -6.01 -6.21 -5.29
CA PHE A 46 -5.95 -4.89 -4.67
C PHE A 46 -5.52 -3.85 -5.71
N ARG A 47 -6.44 -2.95 -6.05
CA ARG A 47 -6.17 -1.84 -6.95
C ARG A 47 -5.63 -0.62 -6.19
N PRO A 48 -4.88 0.27 -6.86
CA PRO A 48 -4.57 1.58 -6.30
C PRO A 48 -5.84 2.32 -5.93
N LEU A 49 -5.79 3.09 -4.84
CA LEU A 49 -6.89 3.93 -4.41
C LEU A 49 -7.19 5.01 -5.44
N ALA A 50 -8.46 5.28 -5.68
CA ALA A 50 -8.89 6.46 -6.40
C ALA A 50 -8.51 7.72 -5.60
N ALA A 51 -8.32 8.84 -6.32
CA ALA A 51 -8.01 10.13 -5.70
C ALA A 51 -9.01 10.53 -4.60
N GLN A 52 -10.29 10.18 -4.77
CA GLN A 52 -11.33 10.45 -3.79
C GLN A 52 -11.21 9.58 -2.54
N GLU A 53 -10.82 8.31 -2.68
CA GLU A 53 -10.59 7.42 -1.54
C GLU A 53 -9.36 7.86 -0.72
N VAL A 54 -8.28 8.31 -1.40
CA VAL A 54 -7.12 8.89 -0.72
C VAL A 54 -7.52 10.16 0.04
N ARG A 55 -8.31 11.04 -0.57
CA ARG A 55 -8.82 12.24 0.10
C ARG A 55 -9.64 11.89 1.33
N GLU A 56 -10.57 10.94 1.21
CA GLU A 56 -11.39 10.48 2.32
C GLU A 56 -10.57 9.89 3.47
N LEU A 57 -9.52 9.11 3.17
CA LEU A 57 -8.60 8.60 4.18
C LEU A 57 -7.90 9.74 4.93
N LEU A 58 -7.41 10.75 4.21
CA LEU A 58 -6.73 11.90 4.81
C LEU A 58 -7.71 12.77 5.62
N ASP A 59 -8.94 12.98 5.14
CA ASP A 59 -9.99 13.72 5.86
C ASP A 59 -10.40 13.01 7.16
N ARG A 60 -10.41 11.67 7.15
CA ARG A 60 -10.60 10.83 8.35
C ARG A 60 -9.37 10.77 9.25
N ARG A 61 -8.31 11.51 8.92
CA ARG A 61 -7.01 11.51 9.62
C ARG A 61 -6.42 10.12 9.76
N TRP A 62 -6.62 9.27 8.76
CA TRP A 62 -5.95 7.98 8.74
C TRP A 62 -4.44 8.20 8.64
N ALA A 63 -3.70 7.53 9.51
CA ALA A 63 -2.25 7.45 9.47
C ALA A 63 -1.80 6.00 9.65
N PRO A 64 -0.61 5.64 9.17
CA PRO A 64 -0.01 4.35 9.46
C PRO A 64 0.14 4.10 10.96
N PRO A 65 0.16 2.83 11.40
CA PRO A 65 0.41 2.51 12.80
C PRO A 65 1.74 3.12 13.29
N GLY A 66 1.67 3.88 14.38
CA GLY A 66 2.82 4.56 14.99
C GLY A 66 3.19 5.90 14.36
N VAL A 67 2.49 6.36 13.32
CA VAL A 67 2.69 7.67 12.69
C VAL A 67 1.70 8.69 13.25
N HIS A 68 2.21 9.80 13.76
CA HIS A 68 1.46 10.89 14.37
C HIS A 68 1.66 12.16 13.53
N LEU A 69 0.61 12.52 12.79
CA LEU A 69 0.57 13.78 12.07
C LEU A 69 -0.13 14.85 12.93
N PRO A 70 0.21 16.14 12.78
CA PRO A 70 -0.50 17.23 13.44
C PRO A 70 -2.01 17.15 13.22
N ASP A 71 -2.79 17.50 14.25
CA ASP A 71 -4.27 17.47 14.23
C ASP A 71 -4.90 18.49 13.27
N GLN A 72 -4.09 19.40 12.74
CA GLN A 72 -4.52 20.45 11.83
C GLN A 72 -4.89 19.85 10.47
N PRO A 73 -6.04 20.24 9.89
CA PRO A 73 -6.44 19.75 8.57
C PRO A 73 -5.43 20.20 7.50
N MET A 74 -5.10 19.28 6.60
CA MET A 74 -4.24 19.59 5.45
C MET A 74 -5.02 20.44 4.45
N ASP A 75 -4.36 21.42 3.84
CA ASP A 75 -4.97 22.20 2.77
C ASP A 75 -5.16 21.36 1.48
N THR A 76 -6.02 21.84 0.59
CA THR A 76 -6.35 21.17 -0.67
C THR A 76 -5.12 20.92 -1.54
N GLU A 77 -4.13 21.82 -1.51
CA GLU A 77 -2.93 21.72 -2.32
C GLU A 77 -2.02 20.58 -1.84
N THR A 78 -1.86 20.46 -0.52
CA THR A 78 -1.09 19.43 0.17
C THR A 78 -1.70 18.05 -0.08
N VAL A 79 -3.03 17.92 0.07
CA VAL A 79 -3.75 16.69 -0.26
C VAL A 79 -3.57 16.31 -1.74
N ALA A 80 -3.68 17.29 -2.65
CA ALA A 80 -3.49 17.05 -4.07
C ALA A 80 -2.04 16.62 -4.40
N ALA A 81 -1.04 17.15 -3.70
CA ALA A 81 0.35 16.74 -3.85
C ALA A 81 0.54 15.27 -3.43
N ILE A 82 0.01 14.87 -2.27
CA ILE A 82 0.04 13.48 -1.78
C ILE A 82 -0.60 12.53 -2.79
N ILE A 83 -1.79 12.87 -3.31
CA ILE A 83 -2.49 12.06 -4.32
C ILE A 83 -1.64 11.89 -5.57
N ARG A 84 -1.05 12.97 -6.09
CA ARG A 84 -0.24 12.95 -7.31
C ARG A 84 1.03 12.13 -7.15
N ILE A 85 1.72 12.25 -6.01
CA ILE A 85 2.96 11.53 -5.72
C ILE A 85 2.71 10.03 -5.55
N THR A 86 1.64 9.69 -4.85
CA THR A 86 1.34 8.29 -4.52
C THR A 86 0.64 7.56 -5.65
N GLY A 87 -0.13 8.27 -6.49
CA GLY A 87 -0.95 7.67 -7.54
C GLY A 87 -1.93 6.62 -7.00
N GLY A 88 -2.36 6.75 -5.74
CA GLY A 88 -3.20 5.77 -5.06
C GLY A 88 -2.46 4.52 -4.57
N ASN A 89 -1.15 4.40 -4.78
CA ASN A 89 -0.36 3.29 -4.26
C ASN A 89 -0.28 3.37 -2.73
N PHE A 90 -1.08 2.54 -2.06
CA PHE A 90 -1.22 2.57 -0.61
C PHE A 90 0.10 2.34 0.15
N ARG A 91 0.99 1.48 -0.40
CA ARG A 91 2.31 1.24 0.19
C ARG A 91 3.20 2.48 0.08
N LEU A 92 3.13 3.20 -1.03
CA LEU A 92 3.85 4.47 -1.20
C LEU A 92 3.25 5.56 -0.31
N LEU A 93 1.92 5.64 -0.21
CA LEU A 93 1.21 6.54 0.72
C LEU A 93 1.68 6.34 2.16
N ASN A 94 1.67 5.08 2.64
CA ASN A 94 2.18 4.72 3.96
C ASN A 94 3.62 5.23 4.20
N ARG A 95 4.53 4.93 3.27
CA ARG A 95 5.93 5.36 3.35
C ARG A 95 6.07 6.89 3.34
N LEU A 96 5.27 7.58 2.51
CA LEU A 96 5.29 9.04 2.41
C LEU A 96 4.86 9.68 3.73
N LEU A 97 3.72 9.25 4.31
CA LEU A 97 3.25 9.77 5.60
C LEU A 97 4.25 9.53 6.73
N THR A 98 4.89 8.36 6.74
CA THR A 98 5.96 8.04 7.71
C THR A 98 7.16 8.99 7.57
N GLN A 99 7.57 9.31 6.34
CA GLN A 99 8.67 10.28 6.12
C GLN A 99 8.25 11.71 6.45
N MET A 100 6.99 12.07 6.22
CA MET A 100 6.46 13.38 6.57
C MET A 100 6.53 13.62 8.08
N GLU A 101 6.07 12.68 8.91
CA GLU A 101 6.21 12.76 10.38
C GLU A 101 7.69 12.98 10.78
N ARG A 102 8.60 12.17 10.25
CA ARG A 102 10.03 12.30 10.54
C ARG A 102 10.58 13.71 10.20
N ILE A 103 10.17 14.28 9.07
CA ILE A 103 10.57 15.63 8.67
C ILE A 103 9.97 16.69 9.60
N LEU A 104 8.70 16.53 9.99
CA LEU A 104 8.05 17.43 10.93
C LEU A 104 8.76 17.44 12.28
N GLU A 105 9.09 16.25 12.82
CA GLU A 105 9.78 16.09 14.09
C GLU A 105 11.16 16.72 14.08
N ILE A 106 12.00 16.38 13.08
CA ILE A 106 13.37 16.89 12.97
C ILE A 106 13.39 18.42 12.90
N ASN A 107 12.42 19.01 12.20
CA ASN A 107 12.37 20.45 11.96
C ASN A 107 11.43 21.21 12.92
N SER A 108 10.81 20.52 13.89
CA SER A 108 9.84 21.11 14.83
C SER A 108 8.70 21.87 14.12
N LEU A 109 8.20 21.34 13.01
CA LEU A 109 7.16 21.97 12.21
C LEU A 109 5.77 21.63 12.77
N PRO A 110 4.88 22.62 12.96
CA PRO A 110 3.58 22.42 13.59
C PRO A 110 2.50 21.88 12.64
N ALA A 111 2.75 21.84 11.33
CA ALA A 111 1.74 21.59 10.32
C ALA A 111 2.31 20.83 9.12
N VAL A 112 1.47 19.97 8.52
CA VAL A 112 1.77 19.34 7.22
C VAL A 112 1.50 20.36 6.12
N THR A 113 2.53 20.68 5.35
CA THR A 113 2.44 21.55 4.17
C THR A 113 2.93 20.83 2.93
N LYS A 114 2.61 21.36 1.74
CA LYS A 114 3.16 20.87 0.47
C LYS A 114 4.69 20.74 0.49
N ALA A 115 5.41 21.68 1.12
CA ALA A 115 6.87 21.62 1.19
C ALA A 115 7.36 20.38 1.96
N VAL A 116 6.68 20.00 3.04
CA VAL A 116 6.98 18.77 3.80
C VAL A 116 6.71 17.53 2.95
N VAL A 117 5.62 17.53 2.18
CA VAL A 117 5.28 16.43 1.27
C VAL A 117 6.35 16.25 0.19
N GLU A 118 6.82 17.34 -0.42
CA GLU A 118 7.86 17.28 -1.45
C GLU A 118 9.22 16.86 -0.87
N ALA A 119 9.61 17.37 0.30
CA ALA A 119 10.82 16.93 0.99
C ALA A 119 10.76 15.44 1.37
N ALA A 120 9.59 14.95 1.79
CA ALA A 120 9.37 13.54 2.08
C ALA A 120 9.50 12.68 0.80
N ARG A 121 8.96 13.16 -0.32
CA ARG A 121 9.09 12.49 -1.63
C ARG A 121 10.56 12.37 -2.05
N GLU A 122 11.34 13.43 -1.93
CA GLU A 122 12.76 13.43 -2.32
C GLU A 122 13.61 12.48 -1.47
N SER A 123 13.23 12.29 -0.20
CA SER A 123 13.88 11.34 0.72
C SER A 123 13.53 9.88 0.40
N LEU A 124 12.48 9.63 -0.39
CA LEU A 124 12.05 8.29 -0.74
C LEU A 124 12.72 7.81 -2.02
N VAL A 125 13.35 6.63 -1.93
CA VAL A 125 13.65 5.85 -3.13
C VAL A 125 12.34 5.27 -3.68
N ILE A 126 11.83 5.94 -4.71
CA ILE A 126 10.71 5.49 -5.53
C ILE A 126 11.35 4.86 -6.78
N GLY A 127 11.22 3.54 -6.93
CA GLY A 127 11.68 2.88 -8.16
C GLY A 127 10.97 3.52 -9.35
N GLN A 128 11.72 3.88 -10.40
CA GLN A 128 11.11 4.30 -11.65
C GLN A 128 10.27 3.14 -12.18
N ALA A 129 8.99 3.40 -12.43
CA ALA A 129 8.08 2.43 -13.04
C ALA A 129 8.46 2.18 -14.51
#